data_AF-A0A2V8LZH4-F1
#
_entry.id   AF-A0A2V8LZH4-F1
#
_cell.length_a   1.000
_cell.length_b   1.000
_cell.length_c   1.000
_cell.angle_alpha   90.00
_cell.angle_beta   90.00
_cell.angle_gamma   90.00
#
_symmetry.space_group_name_H-M   'P 1'
#
loop_
_entity.id
_entity.type
_entity.pdbx_description
1 polymer ?
#
loop_
_entity_poly.entity_id
_entity_poly.type
_entity_poly.pdbx_seq_one_letter_code
_entity_poly.pdbx_strand_id
1 'polypeptide(L)'
;YGAKNYLKTFELGRPLLKSDPENFFALGIMVEAGYDSALAGNVSLNIETIDYAKRAIRLIEDNKVSKADPFKSMDIARGFLNFALGWFLKDEDPVAAAVAFTKAVQTDSPYRTDPAAYHRLGISILRGEFTQFSALYNEKFGNKPPSPEQTAMLERIKHLAGRAIDAYARAVALSTRPEQQDAKNKILVQLTALYKNFHNGSDAGLNELISTVLSKPMP
;
A
#
# COMPACT_ATOMS: atom_id res chain seq x y z
N TYR A 1 -13.61 -26.38 4.66
CA TYR A 1 -12.85 -25.23 5.21
C TYR A 1 -12.55 -25.50 6.67
N GLY A 2 -11.53 -26.32 6.95
CA GLY A 2 -11.10 -26.60 8.33
C GLY A 2 -10.37 -25.39 8.89
N ALA A 3 -10.65 -25.02 10.14
CA ALA A 3 -10.08 -23.85 10.80
C ALA A 3 -8.56 -23.80 10.64
N LYS A 4 -8.04 -22.84 9.87
CA LYS A 4 -6.60 -22.54 9.86
C LYS A 4 -6.24 -22.11 11.29
N ASN A 5 -5.47 -22.92 12.00
CA ASN A 5 -5.04 -22.57 13.35
C ASN A 5 -3.80 -21.66 13.26
N TYR A 6 -4.04 -20.37 12.99
CA TYR A 6 -2.98 -19.36 12.86
C TYR A 6 -2.08 -19.29 14.10
N LEU A 7 -2.68 -19.43 15.29
CA LEU A 7 -1.94 -19.47 16.55
C LEU A 7 -1.00 -20.67 16.62
N LYS A 8 -1.42 -21.84 16.13
CA LYS A 8 -0.56 -23.03 16.05
C LYS A 8 0.60 -22.84 15.08
N THR A 9 0.38 -22.16 13.95
CA THR A 9 1.48 -21.79 13.04
C THR A 9 2.50 -20.95 13.79
N PHE A 10 2.06 -19.96 14.58
CA PHE A 10 2.96 -19.13 15.37
C PHE A 10 3.67 -19.89 16.49
N GLU A 11 2.97 -20.79 17.18
CA GLU A 11 3.53 -21.67 18.20
C GLU A 11 4.69 -22.52 17.65
N LEU A 12 4.53 -23.05 16.43
CA LEU A 12 5.53 -23.91 15.79
C LEU A 12 6.65 -23.11 15.09
N GLY A 13 6.35 -21.93 14.54
CA GLY A 13 7.31 -21.12 13.81
C GLY A 13 8.26 -20.32 14.71
N ARG A 14 7.83 -19.90 15.91
CA ARG A 14 8.66 -19.12 16.84
C ARG A 14 9.96 -19.83 17.25
N PRO A 15 9.97 -21.12 17.65
CA PRO A 15 11.22 -21.83 17.94
C PRO A 15 12.18 -21.86 16.75
N LEU A 16 11.66 -22.06 15.54
CA LEU A 16 12.46 -22.08 14.32
C LEU A 16 13.12 -20.72 14.05
N LEU A 17 12.36 -19.63 14.17
CA LEU A 17 12.87 -18.27 14.01
C LEU A 17 13.78 -17.81 15.16
N LYS A 18 13.70 -18.47 16.32
CA LYS A 18 14.65 -18.26 17.42
C LYS A 18 16.00 -18.91 17.13
N SER A 19 16.00 -20.13 16.56
CA SER A 19 17.23 -20.81 16.16
C SER A 19 17.86 -20.26 14.88
N ASP A 20 17.02 -19.83 13.93
CA ASP A 20 17.42 -19.30 12.63
C ASP A 20 16.59 -18.05 12.31
N PRO A 21 17.04 -16.87 12.78
CA PRO A 21 16.31 -15.61 12.57
C PRO A 21 16.22 -15.16 11.11
N GLU A 22 17.06 -15.69 10.22
CA GLU A 22 17.03 -15.35 8.79
C GLU A 22 16.31 -16.43 7.96
N ASN A 23 15.58 -17.35 8.60
CA ASN A 23 14.83 -18.39 7.90
C ASN A 23 13.67 -17.80 7.06
N PHE A 24 13.95 -17.51 5.80
CA PHE A 24 13.01 -16.86 4.89
C PHE A 24 11.69 -17.63 4.75
N PHE A 25 11.77 -18.96 4.65
CA PHE A 25 10.59 -19.81 4.56
C PHE A 25 9.66 -19.63 5.76
N ALA A 26 10.22 -19.73 6.97
CA ALA A 26 9.47 -19.56 8.20
C ALA A 26 8.90 -18.14 8.32
N LEU A 27 9.69 -17.11 7.99
CA LEU A 27 9.20 -15.73 7.98
C LEU A 27 8.01 -15.57 7.01
N GLY A 28 8.09 -16.12 5.80
CA GLY A 28 7.03 -16.08 4.79
C GLY A 28 5.72 -16.71 5.29
N ILE A 29 5.79 -17.94 5.81
CA ILE A 29 4.62 -18.66 6.35
C ILE A 29 3.99 -17.90 7.52
N MET A 30 4.81 -17.31 8.39
CA MET A 30 4.33 -16.57 9.56
C MET A 30 3.64 -15.26 9.14
N VAL A 31 4.12 -14.61 8.07
CA VAL A 31 3.45 -13.44 7.51
C VAL A 31 2.11 -13.81 6.86
N GLU A 32 2.04 -14.90 6.08
CA GLU A 32 0.78 -15.41 5.52
C GLU A 32 -0.23 -15.73 6.62
N ALA A 33 0.18 -16.47 7.65
CA ALA A 33 -0.69 -16.82 8.76
C ALA A 33 -1.16 -15.59 9.56
N GLY A 34 -0.26 -14.63 9.82
CA GLY A 34 -0.58 -13.40 10.52
C GLY A 34 -1.55 -12.52 9.74
N TYR A 35 -1.33 -12.37 8.43
CA TYR A 35 -2.21 -11.64 7.54
C TYR A 35 -3.61 -12.26 7.46
N ASP A 36 -3.70 -13.58 7.27
CA ASP A 36 -4.99 -14.30 7.30
C ASP A 36 -5.69 -14.19 8.66
N SER A 37 -4.93 -14.23 9.77
CA SER A 37 -5.49 -14.07 11.12
C SER A 37 -6.09 -12.68 11.32
N ALA A 38 -5.40 -11.64 10.84
CA ALA A 38 -5.88 -10.28 10.90
C ALA A 38 -7.12 -10.06 10.03
N LEU A 39 -7.18 -10.66 8.84
CA LEU A 39 -8.39 -10.64 7.99
C LEU A 39 -9.58 -11.35 8.67
N ALA A 40 -9.32 -12.36 9.49
CA ALA A 40 -10.34 -13.01 10.32
C ALA A 40 -10.68 -12.22 11.61
N GLY A 41 -10.11 -11.02 11.80
CA GLY A 41 -10.39 -10.14 12.93
C GLY A 41 -9.52 -10.37 14.17
N ASN A 42 -8.56 -11.30 14.13
CA ASN A 42 -7.63 -11.52 15.23
C ASN A 42 -6.37 -10.66 15.07
N VAL A 43 -6.25 -9.62 15.89
CA VAL A 43 -5.14 -8.66 15.86
C VAL A 43 -3.96 -9.02 16.78
N SER A 44 -4.07 -10.08 17.57
CA SER A 44 -3.07 -10.45 18.59
C SER A 44 -1.68 -10.76 18.02
N LEU A 45 -1.59 -11.07 16.73
CA LEU A 45 -0.35 -11.42 16.04
C LEU A 45 0.23 -10.26 15.21
N ASN A 46 -0.43 -9.10 15.15
CA ASN A 46 -0.08 -8.03 14.19
C ASN A 46 1.35 -7.51 14.37
N ILE A 47 1.74 -7.18 15.60
CA ILE A 47 3.08 -6.62 15.90
C ILE A 47 4.18 -7.57 15.46
N GLU A 48 4.04 -8.85 15.79
CA GLU A 48 4.99 -9.89 15.44
C GLU A 48 5.01 -10.13 13.91
N THR A 49 3.85 -10.09 13.28
CA THR A 49 3.72 -10.21 11.81
C THR A 49 4.42 -9.06 11.07
N ILE A 50 4.34 -7.83 11.60
CA ILE A 50 5.04 -6.66 11.05
C ILE A 50 6.57 -6.88 11.11
N ASP A 51 7.10 -7.35 12.24
CA ASP A 51 8.54 -7.66 12.37
C ASP A 51 8.97 -8.71 11.33
N TYR A 52 8.21 -9.80 11.21
CA TYR A 52 8.51 -10.87 10.27
C TYR A 52 8.46 -10.41 8.82
N ALA A 53 7.47 -9.59 8.44
CA ALA A 53 7.39 -9.02 7.10
C ALA A 53 8.60 -8.14 6.80
N LYS A 54 9.00 -7.25 7.73
CA LYS A 54 10.18 -6.39 7.58
C LYS A 54 11.47 -7.20 7.40
N ARG A 55 11.65 -8.26 8.19
CA ARG A 55 12.82 -9.15 8.10
C ARG A 55 12.84 -9.92 6.78
N ALA A 56 11.71 -10.50 6.37
CA ALA A 56 11.60 -11.21 5.10
C ALA A 56 11.93 -10.29 3.92
N ILE A 57 11.35 -9.07 3.89
CA ILE A 57 11.63 -8.07 2.86
C ILE A 57 13.12 -7.72 2.83
N ARG A 58 13.73 -7.47 3.99
CA ARG A 58 15.16 -7.15 4.06
C ARG A 58 16.04 -8.27 3.49
N LEU A 59 15.75 -9.53 3.80
CA LEU A 59 16.49 -10.65 3.22
C LEU A 59 16.41 -10.68 1.69
N ILE A 60 15.26 -10.34 1.12
CA ILE A 60 15.09 -10.23 -0.33
C ILE A 60 15.90 -9.05 -0.88
N GLU A 61 15.81 -7.88 -0.25
CA GLU A 61 16.50 -6.65 -0.69
C GLU A 61 18.02 -6.78 -0.60
N ASP A 62 18.52 -7.51 0.40
CA ASP A 62 19.94 -7.81 0.61
C ASP A 62 20.45 -8.98 -0.25
N ASN A 63 19.61 -9.53 -1.15
CA ASN A 63 19.91 -10.69 -2.00
C ASN A 63 20.35 -11.94 -1.21
N LYS A 64 19.86 -12.10 0.02
CA LYS A 64 20.14 -13.26 0.89
C LYS A 64 19.20 -14.45 0.66
N VAL A 65 18.18 -14.29 -0.19
CA VAL A 65 17.18 -15.32 -0.47
C VAL A 65 17.45 -15.97 -1.82
N SER A 66 17.77 -17.26 -1.81
CA SER A 66 18.05 -18.05 -3.03
C SER A 66 16.84 -18.86 -3.52
N LYS A 67 15.81 -19.03 -2.67
CA LYS A 67 14.59 -19.78 -2.98
C LYS A 67 13.36 -18.97 -2.58
N ALA A 68 12.34 -18.98 -3.43
CA ALA A 68 11.11 -18.23 -3.20
C ALA A 68 10.17 -18.90 -2.18
N ASP A 69 10.40 -20.17 -1.81
CA ASP A 69 9.53 -20.91 -0.89
C ASP A 69 9.27 -20.11 0.41
N PRO A 70 8.00 -20.06 0.89
CA PRO A 70 6.83 -20.83 0.43
C PRO A 70 6.13 -20.25 -0.81
N PHE A 71 6.60 -19.12 -1.34
CA PHE A 71 6.00 -18.44 -2.47
C PHE A 71 6.36 -19.10 -3.80
N LYS A 72 5.48 -18.95 -4.79
CA LYS A 72 5.70 -19.49 -6.14
C LYS A 72 6.83 -18.80 -6.91
N SER A 73 7.15 -17.55 -6.58
CA SER A 73 8.25 -16.79 -7.19
C SER A 73 8.69 -15.66 -6.27
N MET A 74 9.89 -15.11 -6.51
CA MET A 74 10.41 -13.97 -5.76
C MET A 74 9.55 -12.72 -5.93
N ASP A 75 8.91 -12.54 -7.09
CA ASP A 75 8.03 -11.39 -7.32
C ASP A 75 6.70 -11.54 -6.58
N ILE A 76 6.16 -12.77 -6.48
CA ILE A 76 5.01 -13.03 -5.62
C ILE A 76 5.37 -12.78 -4.16
N ALA A 77 6.55 -13.21 -3.71
CA ALA A 77 7.03 -12.94 -2.36
C ALA A 77 7.13 -11.43 -2.08
N ARG A 78 7.83 -10.69 -2.95
CA ARG A 78 7.98 -9.22 -2.85
C ARG A 78 6.63 -8.51 -2.82
N GLY A 79 5.73 -8.88 -3.74
CA GLY A 79 4.40 -8.30 -3.84
C GLY A 79 3.59 -8.54 -2.57
N PHE A 80 3.50 -9.80 -2.13
CA PHE A 80 2.74 -10.20 -0.94
C PHE A 80 3.29 -9.57 0.34
N LEU A 81 4.59 -9.70 0.60
CA LEU A 81 5.19 -9.22 1.85
C LEU A 81 5.02 -7.71 1.99
N ASN A 82 5.23 -6.94 0.91
CA ASN A 82 5.01 -5.50 0.93
C ASN A 82 3.53 -5.13 1.06
N PHE A 83 2.64 -5.85 0.40
CA PHE A 83 1.21 -5.62 0.55
C PHE A 83 0.74 -5.87 1.99
N ALA A 84 1.15 -6.99 2.58
CA ALA A 84 0.82 -7.33 3.97
C ALA A 84 1.39 -6.28 4.94
N LEU A 85 2.65 -5.87 4.76
CA LEU A 85 3.25 -4.81 5.56
C LEU A 85 2.47 -3.50 5.46
N GLY A 86 2.09 -3.08 4.25
CA GLY A 86 1.26 -1.90 4.04
C GLY A 86 -0.10 -2.01 4.75
N TRP A 87 -0.73 -3.18 4.70
CA TRP A 87 -2.01 -3.42 5.37
C TRP A 87 -1.96 -3.26 6.89
N PHE A 88 -0.87 -3.72 7.50
CA PHE A 88 -0.67 -3.58 8.94
C PHE A 88 -0.30 -2.15 9.35
N LEU A 89 0.49 -1.44 8.54
CA LEU A 89 0.97 -0.09 8.88
C LEU A 89 -0.02 1.03 8.56
N LYS A 90 -1.06 0.79 7.74
CA LYS A 90 -1.94 1.84 7.19
C LYS A 90 -2.55 2.81 8.21
N ASP A 91 -2.70 2.38 9.46
CA ASP A 91 -3.32 3.18 10.53
C ASP A 91 -2.29 3.84 11.46
N GLU A 92 -1.16 3.17 11.73
CA GLU A 92 -0.12 3.65 12.65
C GLU A 92 0.96 4.47 11.93
N ASP A 93 1.36 4.04 10.73
CA ASP A 93 2.36 4.69 9.89
C ASP A 93 1.91 4.66 8.42
N PRO A 94 0.97 5.54 8.04
CA PRO A 94 0.46 5.61 6.68
C PRO A 94 1.54 6.00 5.64
N VAL A 95 2.65 6.64 6.06
CA VAL A 95 3.78 6.96 5.19
C VAL A 95 4.51 5.67 4.80
N ALA A 96 4.90 4.86 5.78
CA ALA A 96 5.52 3.57 5.52
C ALA A 96 4.57 2.62 4.79
N ALA A 97 3.27 2.67 5.09
CA ALA A 97 2.26 1.91 4.36
C ALA A 97 2.20 2.28 2.87
N ALA A 98 2.24 3.57 2.54
CA ALA A 98 2.27 4.04 1.14
C ALA A 98 3.51 3.53 0.40
N VAL A 99 4.68 3.54 1.04
CA VAL A 99 5.92 2.97 0.47
C VAL A 99 5.76 1.48 0.20
N ALA A 100 5.25 0.72 1.16
CA ALA A 100 5.06 -0.72 1.02
C ALA A 100 4.02 -1.05 -0.08
N PHE A 101 2.86 -0.39 -0.09
CA PHE A 101 1.88 -0.60 -1.17
C PHE A 101 2.43 -0.21 -2.55
N THR A 102 3.25 0.84 -2.65
CA THR A 102 3.92 1.21 -3.90
C THR A 102 4.79 0.07 -4.41
N LYS A 103 5.64 -0.51 -3.55
CA LYS A 103 6.46 -1.68 -3.90
C LYS A 103 5.61 -2.87 -4.33
N ALA A 104 4.49 -3.12 -3.65
CA ALA A 104 3.59 -4.22 -3.99
C ALA A 104 2.98 -4.09 -5.39
N VAL A 105 2.46 -2.92 -5.75
CA VAL A 105 1.81 -2.70 -7.06
C VAL A 105 2.80 -2.55 -8.22
N GLN A 106 4.05 -2.20 -7.95
CA GLN A 106 5.12 -2.11 -8.96
C GLN A 106 5.78 -3.47 -9.27
N THR A 107 5.61 -4.45 -8.37
CA THR A 107 6.17 -5.80 -8.55
C THR A 107 5.29 -6.62 -9.49
N ASP A 108 5.88 -7.47 -10.34
CA ASP A 108 5.14 -8.40 -11.21
C ASP A 108 4.49 -9.55 -10.41
N SER A 109 3.41 -9.20 -9.72
CA SER A 109 2.64 -10.05 -8.83
C SER A 109 1.14 -9.78 -9.02
N PRO A 110 0.24 -10.60 -8.45
CA PRO A 110 -1.20 -10.35 -8.54
C PRO A 110 -1.63 -8.95 -8.08
N TYR A 111 -0.84 -8.29 -7.22
CA TYR A 111 -1.10 -6.92 -6.73
C TYR A 111 -0.91 -5.84 -7.79
N ARG A 112 -0.14 -6.10 -8.86
CA ARG A 112 0.03 -5.18 -10.00
C ARG A 112 -1.28 -4.84 -10.68
N THR A 113 -2.24 -5.77 -10.62
CA THR A 113 -3.57 -5.66 -11.22
C THR A 113 -4.69 -5.70 -10.18
N ASP A 114 -4.38 -5.63 -8.88
CA ASP A 114 -5.40 -5.63 -7.83
C ASP A 114 -5.93 -4.20 -7.60
N PRO A 115 -7.18 -3.89 -7.95
CA PRO A 115 -7.74 -2.56 -7.70
C PRO A 115 -7.73 -2.18 -6.22
N ALA A 116 -7.85 -3.14 -5.31
CA ALA A 116 -7.88 -2.89 -3.89
C ALA A 116 -6.49 -2.52 -3.33
N ALA A 117 -5.40 -2.93 -3.98
CA ALA A 117 -4.04 -2.50 -3.64
C ALA A 117 -3.82 -1.03 -3.99
N TYR A 118 -4.27 -0.61 -5.18
CA TYR A 118 -4.18 0.79 -5.59
C TYR A 118 -5.08 1.71 -4.76
N HIS A 119 -6.28 1.27 -4.39
CA HIS A 119 -7.14 2.08 -3.52
C HIS A 119 -6.50 2.33 -2.16
N ARG A 120 -5.91 1.28 -1.55
CA ARG A 120 -5.18 1.39 -0.28
C ARG A 120 -3.96 2.30 -0.41
N LEU A 121 -3.21 2.20 -1.51
CA LEU A 121 -2.09 3.11 -1.78
C LEU A 121 -2.55 4.57 -1.79
N GLY A 122 -3.63 4.88 -2.53
CA GLY A 122 -4.20 6.23 -2.56
C GLY A 122 -4.57 6.74 -1.18
N ILE A 123 -5.27 5.93 -0.37
CA ILE A 123 -5.63 6.26 1.01
C ILE A 123 -4.37 6.53 1.86
N SER A 124 -3.36 5.66 1.79
CA SER A 124 -2.13 5.79 2.57
C SER A 124 -1.33 7.04 2.20
N ILE A 125 -1.27 7.41 0.91
CA ILE A 125 -0.66 8.68 0.48
C ILE A 125 -1.38 9.88 1.09
N LEU A 126 -2.73 9.88 1.04
CA LEU A 126 -3.53 10.98 1.57
C LEU A 126 -3.41 11.11 3.10
N ARG A 127 -3.51 10.00 3.83
CA ARG A 127 -3.39 9.97 5.30
C ARG A 127 -1.95 10.21 5.79
N GLY A 128 -0.96 9.86 4.98
CA GLY A 128 0.47 10.00 5.28
C GLY A 128 1.02 11.36 4.87
N GLU A 129 1.97 11.33 3.93
CA GLU A 129 2.75 12.52 3.55
C GLU A 129 1.84 13.69 3.15
N PHE A 130 0.76 13.46 2.40
CA PHE A 130 -0.09 14.54 1.94
C PHE A 130 -0.67 15.37 3.10
N THR A 131 -1.25 14.70 4.11
CA THR A 131 -1.80 15.38 5.30
C THR A 131 -0.69 16.07 6.09
N GLN A 132 0.45 15.40 6.28
CA GLN A 132 1.59 15.98 7.02
C GLN A 132 2.12 17.25 6.35
N PHE A 133 2.41 17.20 5.04
CA PHE A 133 2.91 18.36 4.29
C PHE A 133 1.87 19.47 4.18
N SER A 134 0.57 19.14 4.07
CA SER A 134 -0.50 20.15 4.06
C SER A 134 -0.60 20.89 5.40
N ALA A 135 -0.48 20.16 6.53
CA ALA A 135 -0.46 20.77 7.85
C ALA A 135 0.76 21.69 8.04
N LEU A 136 1.95 21.21 7.69
CA LEU A 136 3.20 21.99 7.75
C LEU A 136 3.14 23.23 6.86
N TYR A 137 2.56 23.13 5.67
CA TYR A 137 2.37 24.26 4.77
C TYR A 137 1.51 25.35 5.41
N ASN A 138 0.37 24.96 6.01
CA ASN A 138 -0.52 25.91 6.68
C ASN A 138 0.15 26.57 7.89
N GLU A 139 0.85 25.79 8.72
CA GLU A 139 1.59 26.30 9.88
C GLU A 139 2.69 27.28 9.47
N LYS A 140 3.50 26.90 8.46
CA LYS A 140 4.68 27.67 8.08
C LYS A 140 4.36 28.88 7.23
N PHE A 141 3.39 28.79 6.33
CA PHE A 141 3.17 29.79 5.28
C PHE A 141 1.82 30.49 5.31
N GLY A 142 0.80 29.98 6.02
CA GLY A 142 -0.57 30.50 6.12
C GLY A 142 -0.84 31.88 5.50
N ASN A 143 -0.94 32.92 6.33
CA ASN A 143 -1.19 34.30 5.85
C ASN A 143 0.11 35.08 5.53
N LYS A 144 1.22 34.38 5.28
CA LYS A 144 2.52 35.02 4.99
C LYS A 144 2.63 35.37 3.51
N PRO A 145 3.45 36.36 3.14
CA PRO A 145 3.68 36.70 1.74
C PRO A 145 4.30 35.52 0.97
N PRO A 146 4.02 35.40 -0.36
CA PRO A 146 4.61 34.40 -1.23
C PRO A 146 6.13 34.31 -1.10
N SER A 147 6.65 33.09 -1.01
CA SER A 147 8.10 32.82 -0.99
C SER A 147 8.46 31.62 -1.88
N PRO A 148 9.72 31.52 -2.35
CA PRO A 148 10.17 30.34 -3.11
C PRO A 148 9.97 29.03 -2.34
N GLU A 149 10.15 29.06 -1.01
CA GLU A 149 9.95 27.90 -0.15
C GLU A 149 8.48 27.47 -0.08
N GLN A 150 7.56 28.44 0.01
CA GLN A 150 6.13 28.17 -0.05
C GLN A 150 5.74 27.51 -1.37
N THR A 151 6.22 28.04 -2.50
CA THR A 151 5.97 27.46 -3.83
C THR A 151 6.49 26.02 -3.90
N ALA A 152 7.72 25.76 -3.46
CA ALA A 152 8.29 24.41 -3.48
C ALA A 152 7.47 23.41 -2.64
N MET A 153 7.01 23.82 -1.45
CA MET A 153 6.19 22.95 -0.60
C MET A 153 4.79 22.71 -1.20
N LEU A 154 4.19 23.72 -1.83
CA LEU A 154 2.92 23.56 -2.55
C LEU A 154 3.06 22.58 -3.72
N GLU A 155 4.15 22.66 -4.49
CA GLU A 155 4.40 21.70 -5.58
C GLU A 155 4.61 20.27 -5.05
N ARG A 156 5.26 20.10 -3.88
CA ARG A 156 5.35 18.79 -3.21
C ARG A 156 3.96 18.24 -2.85
N ILE A 157 3.07 19.08 -2.32
CA ILE A 157 1.67 18.69 -1.99
C ILE A 157 0.92 18.29 -3.25
N LYS A 158 1.02 19.08 -4.33
CA LYS A 158 0.39 18.77 -5.62
C LYS A 158 0.90 17.45 -6.19
N HIS A 159 2.20 17.20 -6.11
CA HIS A 159 2.78 15.93 -6.53
C HIS A 159 2.22 14.74 -5.74
N LEU A 160 2.10 14.87 -4.41
CA LEU A 160 1.48 13.83 -3.57
C LEU A 160 0.01 13.61 -3.92
N ALA A 161 -0.75 14.68 -4.17
CA ALA A 161 -2.13 14.58 -4.64
C ALA A 161 -2.21 13.89 -6.01
N GLY A 162 -1.31 14.21 -6.94
CA GLY A 162 -1.21 13.55 -8.24
C GLY A 162 -0.97 12.05 -8.12
N ARG A 163 -0.05 11.62 -7.25
CA ARG A 163 0.19 10.19 -6.97
C ARG A 163 -1.03 9.49 -6.38
N ALA A 164 -1.75 10.15 -5.47
CA ALA A 164 -3.01 9.61 -4.93
C ALA A 164 -4.08 9.50 -6.02
N ILE A 165 -4.28 10.55 -6.82
CA ILE A 165 -5.23 10.58 -7.95
C ILE A 165 -4.93 9.44 -8.94
N ASP A 166 -3.66 9.24 -9.32
CA ASP A 166 -3.24 8.14 -10.19
C ASP A 166 -3.60 6.78 -9.58
N ALA A 167 -3.27 6.54 -8.31
CA ALA A 167 -3.62 5.30 -7.62
C ALA A 167 -5.15 5.07 -7.58
N TYR A 168 -5.94 6.09 -7.26
CA TYR A 168 -7.40 6.01 -7.31
C TYR A 168 -7.92 5.72 -8.73
N ALA A 169 -7.37 6.36 -9.76
CA ALA A 169 -7.76 6.12 -11.15
C ALA A 169 -7.44 4.68 -11.58
N ARG A 170 -6.28 4.13 -11.19
CA ARG A 170 -5.94 2.72 -11.44
C ARG A 170 -6.89 1.77 -10.73
N ALA A 171 -7.27 2.08 -9.48
CA ALA A 171 -8.25 1.28 -8.74
C ALA A 171 -9.60 1.24 -9.47
N VAL A 172 -10.07 2.36 -10.02
CA VAL A 172 -11.31 2.40 -10.83
C VAL A 172 -11.15 1.65 -12.14
N ALA A 173 -10.04 1.85 -12.86
CA ALA A 173 -9.78 1.25 -14.16
C ALA A 173 -9.65 -0.29 -14.08
N LEU A 174 -9.03 -0.81 -13.02
CA LEU A 174 -8.85 -2.25 -12.77
C LEU A 174 -10.10 -2.93 -12.18
N SER A 175 -11.08 -2.16 -11.71
CA SER A 175 -12.35 -2.70 -11.19
C SER A 175 -13.30 -3.03 -12.34
N THR A 176 -13.05 -4.15 -13.01
CA THR A 176 -13.78 -4.60 -14.21
C THR A 176 -14.84 -5.66 -13.92
N ARG A 177 -14.79 -6.32 -12.76
CA ARG A 177 -15.69 -7.44 -12.44
C ARG A 177 -17.03 -6.97 -11.86
N PRO A 178 -18.13 -7.72 -12.06
CA PRO A 178 -19.45 -7.35 -11.53
C PRO A 178 -19.47 -7.16 -10.01
N GLU A 179 -18.82 -8.05 -9.26
CA GLU A 179 -18.75 -7.99 -7.78
C GLU A 179 -17.96 -6.79 -7.25
N GLN A 180 -17.24 -6.07 -8.13
CA GLN A 180 -16.45 -4.90 -7.77
C GLN A 180 -17.18 -3.58 -8.03
N GLN A 181 -18.35 -3.57 -8.67
CA GLN A 181 -18.99 -2.32 -9.11
C GLN A 181 -19.37 -1.39 -7.95
N ASP A 182 -19.85 -1.93 -6.83
CA ASP A 182 -20.17 -1.12 -5.65
C ASP A 182 -18.92 -0.44 -5.07
N ALA A 183 -17.82 -1.18 -4.96
CA ALA A 183 -16.54 -0.64 -4.50
C ALA A 183 -16.00 0.40 -5.50
N LYS A 184 -16.04 0.08 -6.80
CA LYS A 184 -15.64 0.98 -7.89
C LYS A 184 -16.36 2.32 -7.82
N ASN A 185 -17.69 2.30 -7.64
CA ASN A 185 -18.50 3.51 -7.56
C ASN A 185 -18.12 4.38 -6.36
N LYS A 186 -17.87 3.76 -5.19
CA LYS A 186 -17.40 4.48 -4.00
C LYS A 186 -16.01 5.08 -4.20
N ILE A 187 -15.10 4.34 -4.83
CA ILE A 187 -13.75 4.80 -5.17
C ILE A 187 -13.82 5.95 -6.18
N LEU A 188 -14.69 5.86 -7.19
CA LEU A 188 -14.89 6.92 -8.18
C LEU A 188 -15.39 8.21 -7.54
N VAL A 189 -16.31 8.15 -6.57
CA VAL A 189 -16.76 9.34 -5.83
C VAL A 189 -15.59 10.00 -5.09
N GLN A 190 -14.75 9.21 -4.42
CA GLN A 190 -13.55 9.72 -3.73
C GLN A 190 -12.55 10.35 -4.72
N LEU A 191 -12.31 9.68 -5.85
CA LEU A 191 -11.45 10.16 -6.92
C LEU A 191 -11.96 11.48 -7.50
N THR A 192 -13.25 11.58 -7.83
CA THR A 192 -13.86 12.79 -8.40
C THR A 192 -13.72 13.97 -7.46
N ALA A 193 -13.98 13.77 -6.16
CA ALA A 193 -13.83 14.82 -5.16
C ALA A 193 -12.38 15.30 -5.05
N LEU A 194 -11.42 14.36 -4.95
CA LEU A 194 -10.01 14.70 -4.90
C LEU A 194 -9.54 15.40 -6.17
N TYR A 195 -9.92 14.91 -7.35
CA TYR A 195 -9.57 15.49 -8.63
C TYR A 195 -10.06 16.94 -8.73
N LYS A 196 -11.33 17.20 -8.39
CA LYS A 196 -11.93 18.55 -8.39
C LYS A 196 -11.15 19.55 -7.53
N ASN A 197 -10.68 19.13 -6.35
CA ASN A 197 -9.89 19.98 -5.46
C ASN A 197 -8.58 20.48 -6.08
N PHE A 198 -8.04 19.75 -7.06
CA PHE A 198 -6.81 20.11 -7.78
C PHE A 198 -7.04 20.57 -9.22
N HIS A 199 -8.30 20.64 -9.68
CA HIS A 199 -8.68 21.00 -11.05
C HIS A 199 -9.81 22.04 -11.08
N ASN A 200 -9.70 23.08 -10.24
CA ASN A 200 -10.62 24.23 -10.21
C ASN A 200 -12.10 23.84 -10.05
N GLY A 201 -12.39 22.80 -9.28
CA GLY A 201 -13.75 22.30 -9.06
C GLY A 201 -14.35 21.52 -10.26
N SER A 202 -13.57 21.29 -11.31
CA SER A 202 -13.99 20.58 -12.52
C SER A 202 -13.57 19.11 -12.52
N ASP A 203 -14.40 18.23 -13.09
CA ASP A 203 -14.07 16.85 -13.43
C ASP A 203 -13.70 16.68 -14.91
N ALA A 204 -13.55 17.78 -15.65
CA ALA A 204 -13.05 17.75 -17.02
C ALA A 204 -11.69 17.02 -17.07
N GLY A 205 -11.56 16.06 -17.99
CA GLY A 205 -10.39 15.20 -18.14
C GLY A 205 -10.35 13.97 -17.24
N LEU A 206 -11.24 13.83 -16.24
CA LEU A 206 -11.19 12.70 -15.31
C LEU A 206 -11.42 11.35 -16.00
N ASN A 207 -12.39 11.27 -16.93
CA ASN A 207 -12.65 10.04 -17.68
C ASN A 207 -11.47 9.64 -18.59
N GLU A 208 -10.79 10.63 -19.18
CA GLU A 208 -9.58 10.41 -19.99
C GLU A 208 -8.40 9.95 -19.12
N LEU A 209 -8.26 10.52 -17.92
CA LEU A 209 -7.30 10.02 -16.94
C LEU A 209 -7.56 8.54 -16.63
N ILE A 210 -8.79 8.18 -16.27
CA ILE A 210 -9.14 6.79 -15.93
C ILE A 210 -8.90 5.85 -17.11
N SER A 211 -9.19 6.25 -18.34
CA SER A 211 -8.99 5.40 -19.52
C SER A 211 -7.52 5.23 -19.91
N THR A 212 -6.65 6.18 -19.57
CA THR A 212 -5.24 6.18 -19.97
C THR A 212 -4.27 5.84 -18.84
N VAL A 213 -4.71 5.80 -17.58
CA VAL A 213 -3.81 5.65 -16.42
C VAL A 213 -2.99 4.35 -16.47
N LEU A 214 -3.57 3.26 -16.97
CA LEU A 214 -2.90 1.95 -17.02
C LEU A 214 -1.81 1.86 -18.11
N SER A 215 -1.82 2.76 -19.11
CA SER A 215 -0.77 2.79 -20.15
C SER A 215 0.45 3.63 -19.74
N LYS A 216 0.38 4.33 -18.61
CA LYS A 216 1.45 5.16 -18.07
C LYS A 216 2.16 4.43 -16.91
N PRO A 217 3.48 4.64 -16.71
CA PRO A 217 4.14 4.21 -15.48
C PRO A 217 3.52 4.93 -14.28
N MET A 218 3.59 4.30 -13.10
CA MET A 218 3.26 4.98 -11.84
C MET A 218 4.18 6.18 -11.64
N PRO A 219 3.64 7.36 -11.29
CA PRO A 219 4.42 8.57 -10.98
C PRO A 219 5.17 8.49 -9.64
#